data_AF-A0A536KLS4-F1
#
_entry.id   AF-A0A536KLS4-F1
#
_cell.length_a   1.000
_cell.length_b   1.000
_cell.length_c   1.000
_cell.angle_alpha   90.00
_cell.angle_beta   90.00
_cell.angle_gamma   90.00
#
_symmetry.space_group_name_H-M   'P 1'
#
loop_
_entity.id
_entity.type
_entity.pdbx_description
1 polymer ?
#
loop_
_entity_poly.entity_id
_entity_poly.type
_entity_poly.pdbx_seq_one_letter_code
_entity_poly.pdbx_strand_id
1 'polypeptide(L)'
;MAVVIVTLPFVRSQASWRDIDFVGSFFLSAGLVPLLIALSITRDHAWGSWQVVSLLVLAVVMLAAFIWEETRAKEPIVPLHLFKNSTFAISMLVGFLTAFGMFGTIIFVPLIFQGVLGVSVTNSGLLITPMMVGLITASVITGQLMTRIKYYRFIGTAGVALMIAGMFLLTTVTVSSQQFEVTRDLVVVGLGLGATFPLYLTVLQSALPRRYLGVASSQIQFWRNVGGTVSTAIMGSILARLLPDKISGQIDSLRLPAAVAGRFKSFSGGTGGGSPQQIFDPAKLAQTRAGLPSTLQPVFDQVMHAVRIGLSQALHDLFLYSALVLVLALVATVFLKEVPLRRAERGAGAGLGEPPPVALETEEEVA
;
A
#
# COMPACT_ATOMS: atom_id res chain seq x y z
N MET A 1 29.03 -1.39 -3.65
CA MET A 1 29.37 -1.60 -2.23
C MET A 1 30.74 -1.05 -1.87
N ALA A 2 31.82 -1.32 -2.61
CA ALA A 2 33.17 -0.80 -2.32
C ALA A 2 33.25 0.75 -2.20
N VAL A 3 32.59 1.49 -3.11
CA VAL A 3 32.56 2.97 -3.08
C VAL A 3 31.90 3.51 -1.81
N VAL A 4 30.85 2.84 -1.32
CA VAL A 4 30.09 3.24 -0.12
C VAL A 4 30.94 3.09 1.14
N ILE A 5 31.76 2.03 1.22
CA ILE A 5 32.65 1.76 2.35
C ILE A 5 33.82 2.74 2.38
N VAL A 6 34.34 3.14 1.22
CA VAL A 6 35.52 4.02 1.11
C VAL A 6 35.16 5.50 1.29
N THR A 7 33.94 5.91 0.93
CA THR A 7 33.56 7.34 0.90
C THR A 7 32.73 7.80 2.09
N LEU A 8 32.10 6.89 2.85
CA LEU A 8 31.35 7.27 4.03
C LEU A 8 32.25 7.35 5.26
N PRO A 9 32.29 8.49 5.98
CA PRO A 9 33.00 8.58 7.25
C PRO A 9 32.41 7.56 8.22
N PHE A 10 33.28 6.77 8.85
CA PHE A 10 32.89 5.77 9.85
C PHE A 10 32.40 6.48 11.11
N VAL A 11 31.12 6.83 11.14
CA VAL A 11 30.47 7.35 12.34
C VAL A 11 30.30 6.15 13.29
N ARG A 12 31.08 6.11 14.36
CA ARG A 12 30.90 5.11 15.42
C ARG A 12 29.49 5.27 15.98
N SER A 13 28.61 4.33 15.64
CA SER A 13 27.31 4.20 16.28
C SER A 13 27.55 3.86 17.75
N GLN A 14 27.00 4.66 18.66
CA GLN A 14 26.93 4.30 20.08
C GLN A 14 25.77 3.32 20.38
N ALA A 15 24.94 3.00 19.38
CA ALA A 15 23.82 2.10 19.55
C ALA A 15 24.30 0.67 19.85
N SER A 16 23.76 0.11 20.92
CA SER A 16 24.01 -1.25 21.41
C SER A 16 22.77 -2.13 21.23
N TRP A 17 22.94 -3.44 21.27
CA TRP A 17 21.81 -4.39 21.28
C TRP A 17 20.86 -4.18 22.48
N ARG A 18 21.34 -3.54 23.55
CA ARG A 18 20.57 -3.22 24.76
C ARG A 18 19.56 -2.08 24.55
N ASP A 19 19.71 -1.35 23.45
CA ASP A 19 18.89 -0.20 23.06
C ASP A 19 17.70 -0.65 22.18
N ILE A 20 17.66 -1.93 21.79
CA ILE A 20 16.56 -2.52 21.04
C ILE A 20 15.43 -2.88 22.00
N ASP A 21 14.25 -2.31 21.74
CA ASP A 21 13.04 -2.66 22.44
C ASP A 21 12.43 -3.98 21.90
N PHE A 22 12.91 -5.10 22.43
CA PHE A 22 12.38 -6.43 22.12
C PHE A 22 10.98 -6.66 22.67
N VAL A 23 10.63 -6.01 23.79
CA VAL A 23 9.37 -6.24 24.48
C VAL A 23 8.24 -5.54 23.73
N GLY A 24 8.41 -4.27 23.37
CA GLY A 24 7.50 -3.54 22.50
C GLY A 24 7.36 -4.21 21.13
N SER A 25 8.47 -4.66 20.53
CA SER A 25 8.44 -5.42 19.26
C SER A 25 7.57 -6.68 19.34
N PHE A 26 7.66 -7.41 20.46
CA PHE A 26 6.87 -8.61 20.70
C PHE A 26 5.39 -8.28 20.82
N PHE A 27 5.00 -7.32 21.67
CA PHE A 27 3.59 -6.94 21.84
C PHE A 27 2.99 -6.38 20.55
N LEU A 28 3.75 -5.59 19.80
CA LEU A 28 3.32 -5.06 18.51
C LEU A 28 3.04 -6.18 17.50
N SER A 29 3.97 -7.14 17.39
CA SER A 29 3.83 -8.28 16.48
C SER A 29 2.70 -9.22 16.92
N ALA A 30 2.60 -9.51 18.21
CA ALA A 30 1.54 -10.31 18.82
C ALA A 30 0.17 -9.62 18.77
N GLY A 31 0.11 -8.30 18.55
CA GLY A 31 -1.12 -7.56 18.30
C GLY A 31 -1.51 -7.53 16.83
N LEU A 32 -0.56 -7.17 15.95
CA LEU A 32 -0.82 -7.03 14.53
C LEU A 32 -1.08 -8.37 13.83
N VAL A 33 -0.32 -9.41 14.13
CA VAL A 33 -0.47 -10.70 13.44
C VAL A 33 -1.88 -11.29 13.65
N PRO A 34 -2.40 -11.42 14.88
CA PRO A 34 -3.78 -11.88 15.11
C PRO A 34 -4.82 -10.96 14.47
N LEU A 35 -4.62 -9.64 14.50
CA LEU A 35 -5.53 -8.68 13.85
C LEU A 35 -5.66 -8.97 12.36
N LEU A 36 -4.52 -9.12 11.69
CA LEU A 36 -4.45 -9.35 10.26
C LEU A 36 -4.99 -10.74 9.89
N ILE A 37 -4.73 -11.76 10.70
CA ILE A 37 -5.31 -13.11 10.54
C ILE A 37 -6.83 -13.04 10.72
N ALA A 38 -7.33 -12.37 11.75
CA ALA A 38 -8.77 -12.22 11.99
C ALA A 38 -9.47 -11.62 10.77
N LEU A 39 -8.91 -10.54 10.23
CA LEU A 39 -9.44 -9.91 9.01
C LEU A 39 -9.34 -10.84 7.80
N SER A 40 -8.29 -11.65 7.68
CA SER A 40 -8.12 -12.59 6.57
C SER A 40 -9.12 -13.76 6.60
N ILE A 41 -9.36 -14.36 7.76
CA ILE A 41 -10.25 -15.53 7.90
C ILE A 41 -11.75 -15.16 7.82
N THR A 42 -12.10 -13.87 7.90
CA THR A 42 -13.50 -13.41 7.72
C THR A 42 -14.09 -13.70 6.34
N ARG A 43 -13.25 -14.15 5.39
CA ARG A 43 -13.69 -14.74 4.13
C ARG A 43 -14.49 -16.03 4.34
N ASP A 44 -13.99 -16.91 5.22
CA ASP A 44 -14.55 -18.25 5.42
C ASP A 44 -15.37 -18.35 6.73
N HIS A 45 -15.18 -17.39 7.63
CA HIS A 45 -15.82 -17.34 8.94
C HIS A 45 -16.64 -16.07 9.11
N ALA A 46 -17.80 -16.17 9.77
CA ALA A 46 -18.58 -15.00 10.13
C ALA A 46 -17.80 -14.10 11.12
N TRP A 47 -18.03 -12.78 11.07
CA TRP A 47 -17.41 -11.83 12.00
C TRP A 47 -17.65 -12.15 13.47
N GLY A 48 -18.82 -12.71 13.80
CA GLY A 48 -19.18 -13.14 15.16
C GLY A 48 -18.69 -14.53 15.55
N SER A 49 -17.94 -15.22 14.68
CA SER A 49 -17.37 -16.53 15.01
C SER A 49 -16.35 -16.41 16.14
N TRP A 50 -16.27 -17.42 16.99
CA TRP A 50 -15.35 -17.41 18.13
C TRP A 50 -13.88 -17.30 17.70
N GLN A 51 -13.52 -17.82 16.52
CA GLN A 51 -12.18 -17.70 15.94
C GLN A 51 -11.83 -16.24 15.60
N VAL A 52 -12.73 -15.53 14.92
CA VAL A 52 -12.50 -14.11 14.57
C VAL A 52 -12.49 -13.25 15.83
N VAL A 53 -13.48 -13.43 16.71
CA VAL A 53 -13.61 -12.63 17.92
C VAL A 53 -12.43 -12.85 18.87
N SER A 54 -11.97 -14.09 19.08
CA SER A 54 -10.81 -14.38 19.94
C SER A 54 -9.52 -13.74 19.42
N LEU A 55 -9.28 -13.78 18.11
CA LEU A 55 -8.13 -13.12 17.49
C LEU A 55 -8.21 -11.60 17.59
N LEU A 56 -9.40 -11.00 17.41
CA LEU A 56 -9.62 -9.57 17.59
C LEU A 56 -9.40 -9.14 19.04
N VAL A 57 -9.92 -9.90 20.01
CA VAL A 57 -9.70 -9.63 21.43
C VAL A 57 -8.22 -9.75 21.78
N LEU A 58 -7.55 -10.81 21.33
CA LEU A 58 -6.10 -10.98 21.52
C LEU A 58 -5.32 -9.81 20.93
N ALA A 59 -5.66 -9.40 19.70
CA ALA A 59 -5.04 -8.25 19.06
C ALA A 59 -5.21 -6.97 19.87
N VAL A 60 -6.43 -6.67 20.32
CA VAL A 60 -6.72 -5.48 21.13
C VAL A 60 -5.94 -5.51 22.45
N VAL A 61 -5.91 -6.65 23.14
CA VAL A 61 -5.18 -6.80 24.41
C VAL A 61 -3.67 -6.61 24.20
N MET A 62 -3.09 -7.23 23.16
CA MET A 62 -1.66 -7.12 22.87
C MET A 62 -1.27 -5.72 22.39
N LEU A 63 -2.11 -5.05 21.58
CA LEU A 63 -1.88 -3.66 21.17
C LEU A 63 -2.03 -2.68 22.34
N ALA A 64 -2.95 -2.94 23.28
CA ALA A 64 -3.06 -2.14 24.50
C ALA A 64 -1.84 -2.34 25.41
N ALA A 65 -1.35 -3.58 25.53
CA ALA A 65 -0.11 -3.89 26.23
C ALA A 65 1.10 -3.23 25.57
N PHE A 66 1.17 -3.21 24.24
CA PHE A 66 2.17 -2.48 23.47
C PHE A 66 2.16 -0.98 23.82
N ILE A 67 1.00 -0.32 23.73
CA ILE A 67 0.90 1.12 24.05
C ILE A 67 1.34 1.39 25.51
N TRP A 68 0.96 0.52 26.45
CA TRP A 68 1.36 0.66 27.84
C TRP A 68 2.87 0.49 28.04
N GLU A 69 3.47 -0.52 27.41
CA GLU A 69 4.91 -0.78 27.47
C GLU A 69 5.71 0.36 26.82
N GLU A 70 5.25 0.85 25.66
CA GLU A 70 5.87 1.95 24.91
C GLU A 70 5.94 3.25 25.71
N THR A 71 4.97 3.48 26.62
CA THR A 71 5.00 4.65 27.53
C THR A 71 6.05 4.54 28.64
N ARG A 72 6.59 3.34 28.88
CA ARG A 72 7.58 3.03 29.92
C ARG A 72 8.96 2.68 29.36
N ALA A 73 9.04 2.28 28.09
CA ALA A 73 10.29 1.93 27.42
C ALA A 73 11.30 3.09 27.44
N LYS A 74 12.58 2.76 27.66
CA LYS A 74 13.68 3.74 27.64
C LYS A 74 13.99 4.20 26.22
N GLU A 75 13.90 3.28 25.26
CA GLU A 75 14.12 3.52 23.84
C GLU A 75 12.92 2.99 23.02
N PRO A 76 11.79 3.73 23.01
CA PRO A 76 10.57 3.32 22.32
C PRO A 76 10.77 3.21 20.80
N ILE A 77 10.28 2.13 20.20
CA ILE A 77 10.25 1.91 18.74
C ILE A 77 9.38 2.97 18.04
N VAL A 78 8.26 3.29 18.67
CA VAL A 78 7.25 4.24 18.26
C VAL A 78 7.15 5.34 19.33
N PRO A 79 8.01 6.37 19.28
CA PRO A 79 7.99 7.42 20.30
C PRO A 79 6.66 8.20 20.21
N LEU A 80 5.71 7.85 21.08
CA LEU A 80 4.32 8.34 21.02
C LEU A 80 4.24 9.86 21.12
N HIS A 81 5.22 10.49 21.77
CA HIS A 81 5.32 11.94 21.84
C HIS A 81 5.47 12.61 20.46
N LEU A 82 5.93 11.90 19.43
CA LEU A 82 6.03 12.43 18.07
C LEU A 82 4.65 12.66 17.44
N PHE A 83 3.63 11.89 17.83
CA PHE A 83 2.25 12.10 17.36
C PHE A 83 1.63 13.40 17.88
N LYS A 84 2.22 14.04 18.90
CA LYS A 84 1.83 15.41 19.28
C LYS A 84 2.18 16.44 18.20
N ASN A 85 3.12 16.13 17.31
CA ASN A 85 3.39 16.94 16.13
C ASN A 85 2.38 16.59 15.03
N SER A 86 1.53 17.55 14.66
CA SER A 86 0.50 17.36 13.64
C SER A 86 1.08 16.91 12.29
N THR A 87 2.26 17.40 11.91
CA THR A 87 2.92 17.02 10.66
C THR A 87 3.34 15.55 10.67
N PHE A 88 3.79 15.04 11.82
CA PHE A 88 4.10 13.62 11.99
C PHE A 88 2.83 12.77 11.89
N ALA A 89 1.80 13.09 12.68
CA ALA A 89 0.55 12.33 12.72
C ALA A 89 -0.15 12.28 11.35
N ILE A 90 -0.23 13.41 10.64
CA ILE A 90 -0.83 13.49 9.31
C ILE A 90 -0.01 12.71 8.29
N SER A 91 1.33 12.78 8.34
CA SER A 91 2.17 12.00 7.43
C SER A 91 2.00 10.50 7.62
N MET A 92 1.83 10.03 8.86
CA MET A 92 1.54 8.61 9.15
C MET A 92 0.15 8.21 8.66
N LEU A 93 -0.88 9.03 8.90
CA LEU A 93 -2.23 8.78 8.44
C LEU A 93 -2.33 8.74 6.92
N VAL A 94 -1.76 9.73 6.22
CA VAL A 94 -1.74 9.75 4.76
C VAL A 94 -0.90 8.61 4.21
N GLY A 95 0.25 8.32 4.82
CA GLY A 95 1.08 7.16 4.47
C GLY A 95 0.32 5.85 4.55
N PHE A 96 -0.43 5.62 5.65
CA PHE A 96 -1.31 4.46 5.82
C PHE A 96 -2.41 4.40 4.75
N LEU A 97 -3.15 5.49 4.51
CA LEU A 97 -4.29 5.50 3.59
C LEU A 97 -3.87 5.39 2.11
N THR A 98 -2.78 6.05 1.73
CA THR A 98 -2.20 5.90 0.39
C THR A 98 -1.63 4.50 0.17
N ALA A 99 -1.06 3.88 1.21
CA ALA A 99 -0.69 2.46 1.16
C ALA A 99 -1.90 1.56 0.96
N PHE A 100 -3.00 1.85 1.66
CA PHE A 100 -4.23 1.10 1.55
C PHE A 100 -4.70 1.05 0.09
N GLY A 101 -4.75 2.21 -0.56
CA GLY A 101 -5.06 2.28 -1.99
C GLY A 101 -4.02 1.54 -2.84
N MET A 102 -2.72 1.79 -2.63
CA MET A 102 -1.65 1.16 -3.41
C MET A 102 -1.74 -0.38 -3.40
N PHE A 103 -1.81 -0.99 -2.22
CA PHE A 103 -1.88 -2.44 -2.09
C PHE A 103 -3.21 -2.98 -2.62
N GLY A 104 -4.30 -2.24 -2.48
CA GLY A 104 -5.58 -2.55 -3.13
C GLY A 104 -5.43 -2.63 -4.65
N THR A 105 -4.80 -1.65 -5.27
CA THR A 105 -4.51 -1.67 -6.71
C THR A 105 -3.62 -2.86 -7.08
N ILE A 106 -2.46 -3.01 -6.43
CA ILE A 106 -1.48 -4.05 -6.76
C ILE A 106 -2.08 -5.47 -6.69
N ILE A 107 -2.95 -5.72 -5.71
CA ILE A 107 -3.50 -7.06 -5.48
C ILE A 107 -4.67 -7.38 -6.38
N PHE A 108 -5.54 -6.41 -6.67
CA PHE A 108 -6.80 -6.65 -7.37
C PHE A 108 -6.76 -6.29 -8.86
N VAL A 109 -5.81 -5.49 -9.33
CA VAL A 109 -5.62 -5.21 -10.77
C VAL A 109 -5.31 -6.45 -11.61
N PRO A 110 -4.49 -7.42 -11.16
CA PRO A 110 -4.35 -8.67 -11.89
C PRO A 110 -5.68 -9.38 -12.14
N LEU A 111 -6.67 -9.20 -11.24
CA LEU A 111 -8.01 -9.75 -11.38
C LEU A 111 -8.82 -9.04 -12.49
N ILE A 112 -8.57 -7.75 -12.74
CA ILE A 112 -9.10 -7.06 -13.94
C ILE A 112 -8.52 -7.72 -15.20
N PHE A 113 -7.19 -7.80 -15.31
CA PHE A 113 -6.56 -8.28 -16.54
C PHE A 113 -6.87 -9.75 -16.83
N GLN A 114 -6.75 -10.62 -15.81
CA GLN A 114 -6.97 -12.04 -15.99
C GLN A 114 -8.46 -12.37 -16.02
N GLY A 115 -9.23 -11.83 -15.06
CA GLY A 115 -10.61 -12.22 -14.88
C GLY A 115 -11.64 -11.42 -15.68
N VAL A 116 -11.41 -10.13 -15.95
CA VAL A 116 -12.35 -9.32 -16.75
C VAL A 116 -11.95 -9.33 -18.21
N LEU A 117 -10.68 -9.02 -18.51
CA LEU A 117 -10.18 -8.89 -19.89
C LEU A 117 -9.70 -10.22 -20.51
N GLY A 118 -9.50 -11.27 -19.70
CA GLY A 118 -9.07 -12.59 -20.20
C GLY A 118 -7.61 -12.64 -20.68
N VAL A 119 -6.76 -11.73 -20.22
CA VAL A 119 -5.34 -11.64 -20.57
C VAL A 119 -4.53 -12.68 -19.78
N SER A 120 -3.46 -13.22 -20.38
CA SER A 120 -2.61 -14.21 -19.71
C SER A 120 -1.94 -13.69 -18.44
N VAL A 121 -1.65 -14.61 -17.50
CA VAL A 121 -1.03 -14.32 -16.20
C VAL A 121 0.31 -13.59 -16.37
N THR A 122 1.17 -14.05 -17.28
CA THR A 122 2.49 -13.44 -17.54
C THR A 122 2.38 -11.99 -18.01
N ASN A 123 1.40 -11.68 -18.86
CA ASN A 123 1.19 -10.32 -19.35
C ASN A 123 0.57 -9.42 -18.28
N SER A 124 -0.30 -9.94 -17.41
CA SER A 124 -0.93 -9.15 -16.35
C SER A 124 0.07 -8.57 -15.34
N GLY A 125 1.18 -9.27 -15.06
CA GLY A 125 2.24 -8.75 -14.18
C GLY A 125 3.04 -7.63 -14.83
N LEU A 126 3.32 -7.73 -16.14
CA LEU A 126 3.97 -6.67 -16.91
C LEU A 126 3.13 -5.39 -16.95
N LEU A 127 1.80 -5.52 -16.84
CA LEU A 127 0.86 -4.39 -16.87
C LEU A 127 0.82 -3.59 -15.56
N ILE A 128 1.53 -4.03 -14.50
CA ILE A 128 1.81 -3.19 -13.31
C ILE A 128 3.00 -2.25 -13.57
N THR A 129 3.89 -2.58 -14.52
CA THR A 129 5.07 -1.77 -14.86
C THR A 129 4.73 -0.30 -15.20
N PRO A 130 3.69 0.01 -15.99
CA PRO A 130 3.27 1.39 -16.26
C PRO A 130 2.94 2.20 -15.01
N MET A 131 2.34 1.57 -13.99
CA MET A 131 2.10 2.22 -12.69
C MET A 131 3.42 2.63 -12.03
N MET A 132 4.44 1.75 -12.08
CA MET A 132 5.77 2.05 -11.55
C MET A 132 6.47 3.16 -12.33
N VAL A 133 6.30 3.21 -13.66
CA VAL A 133 6.80 4.32 -14.49
C VAL A 133 6.17 5.63 -14.04
N GLY A 134 4.83 5.69 -13.92
CA GLY A 134 4.13 6.87 -13.40
C GLY A 134 4.63 7.27 -12.01
N LEU A 135 4.82 6.30 -11.11
CA LEU A 135 5.35 6.53 -9.77
C LEU A 135 6.77 7.13 -9.80
N ILE A 136 7.68 6.56 -10.58
CA ILE A 136 9.05 7.05 -10.69
C ILE A 136 9.06 8.46 -11.28
N THR A 137 8.35 8.68 -12.38
CA THR A 137 8.27 9.99 -13.04
C THR A 137 7.73 11.07 -12.09
N ALA A 138 6.60 10.82 -11.44
CA ALA A 138 6.05 11.78 -10.48
C ALA A 138 6.93 11.98 -9.24
N SER A 139 7.65 10.95 -8.78
CA SER A 139 8.59 11.05 -7.66
C SER A 139 9.74 12.00 -7.98
N VAL A 140 10.32 11.87 -9.18
CA VAL A 140 11.40 12.76 -9.64
C VAL A 140 10.89 14.19 -9.79
N ILE A 141 9.74 14.38 -10.43
CA ILE A 141 9.13 15.70 -10.62
C ILE A 141 8.85 16.35 -9.27
N THR A 142 8.26 15.60 -8.32
CA THR A 142 7.92 16.11 -6.99
C THR A 142 9.16 16.48 -6.19
N GLY A 143 10.21 15.65 -6.24
CA GLY A 143 11.49 15.94 -5.59
C GLY A 143 12.16 17.22 -6.12
N GLN A 144 12.02 17.52 -7.41
CA GLN A 144 12.51 18.78 -7.97
C GLN A 144 11.58 19.95 -7.60
N LEU A 145 10.28 19.76 -7.74
CA LEU A 145 9.27 20.82 -7.58
C LEU A 145 9.18 21.30 -6.14
N MET A 146 9.34 20.42 -5.16
CA MET A 146 9.32 20.78 -3.74
C MET A 146 10.44 21.75 -3.35
N THR A 147 11.56 21.75 -4.07
CA THR A 147 12.66 22.71 -3.82
C THR A 147 12.38 24.10 -4.39
N ARG A 148 11.46 24.19 -5.35
CA ARG A 148 11.11 25.43 -6.07
C ARG A 148 9.81 26.06 -5.58
N ILE A 149 8.87 25.26 -5.07
CA ILE A 149 7.57 25.72 -4.60
C ILE A 149 7.61 26.01 -3.10
N LYS A 150 7.15 27.22 -2.71
CA LYS A 150 7.02 27.63 -1.30
C LYS A 150 5.94 26.81 -0.55
N TYR A 151 4.80 26.57 -1.20
CA TYR A 151 3.64 25.87 -0.65
C TYR A 151 3.53 24.43 -1.18
N TYR A 152 4.49 23.57 -0.82
CA TYR A 152 4.57 22.20 -1.35
C TYR A 152 3.42 21.28 -0.86
N ARG A 153 2.64 21.67 0.17
CA ARG A 153 1.46 20.88 0.62
C ARG A 153 0.42 20.65 -0.49
N PHE A 154 0.34 21.57 -1.45
CA PHE A 154 -0.54 21.43 -2.61
C PHE A 154 -0.11 20.29 -3.53
N ILE A 155 1.20 19.99 -3.60
CA ILE A 155 1.71 18.84 -4.38
C ILE A 155 1.20 17.53 -3.77
N GLY A 156 1.22 17.41 -2.43
CA GLY A 156 0.71 16.22 -1.73
C GLY A 156 -0.79 16.05 -1.90
N THR A 157 -1.55 17.14 -1.79
CA THR A 157 -3.01 17.14 -2.01
C THR A 157 -3.36 16.80 -3.45
N ALA A 158 -2.66 17.37 -4.43
CA ALA A 158 -2.82 17.04 -5.84
C ALA A 158 -2.45 15.58 -6.13
N GLY A 159 -1.40 15.05 -5.50
CA GLY A 159 -1.01 13.65 -5.61
C GLY A 159 -2.09 12.69 -5.12
N VAL A 160 -2.67 12.95 -3.95
CA VAL A 160 -3.78 12.15 -3.42
C VAL A 160 -5.03 12.29 -4.29
N ALA A 161 -5.37 13.50 -4.76
CA ALA A 161 -6.49 13.72 -5.66
C ALA A 161 -6.31 12.95 -6.99
N LEU A 162 -5.09 12.94 -7.54
CA LEU A 162 -4.76 12.20 -8.75
C LEU A 162 -4.88 10.68 -8.53
N MET A 163 -4.47 10.20 -7.35
CA MET A 163 -4.64 8.81 -6.97
C MET A 163 -6.13 8.43 -6.87
N ILE A 164 -6.98 9.29 -6.27
CA ILE A 164 -8.44 9.10 -6.23
C ILE A 164 -9.02 9.07 -7.65
N ALA A 165 -8.59 9.97 -8.53
CA ALA A 165 -9.03 9.98 -9.92
C ALA A 165 -8.66 8.68 -10.65
N GLY A 166 -7.44 8.17 -10.46
CA GLY A 166 -7.01 6.89 -11.00
C GLY A 166 -7.82 5.71 -10.46
N MET A 167 -8.13 5.71 -9.16
CA MET A 167 -9.00 4.70 -8.56
C MET A 167 -10.43 4.76 -9.10
N PHE A 168 -10.96 5.97 -9.29
CA PHE A 168 -12.28 6.16 -9.87
C PHE A 168 -12.33 5.69 -11.32
N LEU A 169 -11.31 5.97 -12.13
CA LEU A 169 -11.22 5.47 -13.50
C LEU A 169 -11.22 3.93 -13.55
N LEU A 170 -10.53 3.27 -12.63
CA LEU A 170 -10.56 1.80 -12.51
C LEU A 170 -11.97 1.25 -12.21
N THR A 171 -12.87 2.03 -11.60
CA THR A 171 -14.27 1.62 -11.42
C THR A 171 -15.02 1.51 -12.75
N THR A 172 -14.60 2.24 -13.79
CA THR A 172 -15.27 2.27 -15.10
C THR A 172 -14.88 1.13 -16.02
N VAL A 173 -13.95 0.25 -15.58
CA VAL A 173 -13.44 -0.86 -16.38
C VAL A 173 -14.48 -1.95 -16.52
N THR A 174 -14.81 -2.27 -17.76
CA THR A 174 -15.82 -3.28 -18.13
C THR A 174 -15.19 -4.41 -18.96
N VAL A 175 -15.97 -5.45 -19.26
CA VAL A 175 -15.54 -6.58 -20.11
C VAL A 175 -15.20 -6.12 -21.54
N SER A 176 -15.75 -4.98 -21.99
CA SER A 176 -15.47 -4.37 -23.29
C SER A 176 -14.29 -3.39 -23.29
N SER A 177 -13.72 -3.07 -22.13
CA SER A 177 -12.63 -2.09 -22.04
C SER A 177 -11.34 -2.60 -22.71
N GLN A 178 -10.60 -1.68 -23.31
CA GLN A 178 -9.31 -2.00 -23.90
C GLN A 178 -8.20 -2.05 -22.83
N GLN A 179 -7.15 -2.86 -23.06
CA GLN A 179 -6.00 -2.95 -22.15
C GLN A 179 -5.31 -1.58 -21.95
N PHE A 180 -5.37 -0.71 -22.96
CA PHE A 180 -4.82 0.63 -22.91
C PHE A 180 -5.53 1.52 -21.88
N GLU A 181 -6.86 1.39 -21.73
CA GLU A 181 -7.64 2.16 -20.73
C GLU A 181 -7.14 1.85 -19.32
N VAL A 182 -7.05 0.55 -18.98
CA VAL A 182 -6.55 0.12 -17.66
C VAL A 182 -5.10 0.56 -17.46
N THR A 183 -4.27 0.48 -18.50
CA THR A 183 -2.87 0.92 -18.43
C THR A 183 -2.75 2.42 -18.14
N ARG A 184 -3.56 3.25 -18.81
CA ARG A 184 -3.65 4.69 -18.55
C ARG A 184 -4.07 4.94 -17.11
N ASP A 185 -5.08 4.24 -16.62
CA ASP A 185 -5.62 4.43 -15.27
C ASP A 185 -4.57 4.08 -14.20
N LEU A 186 -3.79 3.02 -14.44
CA LEU A 186 -2.65 2.65 -13.58
C LEU A 186 -1.53 3.68 -13.60
N VAL A 187 -1.25 4.30 -14.75
CA VAL A 187 -0.30 5.42 -14.80
C VAL A 187 -0.79 6.57 -13.93
N VAL A 188 -2.08 6.90 -13.97
CA VAL A 188 -2.68 7.97 -13.13
C VAL A 188 -2.55 7.64 -11.64
N VAL A 189 -2.85 6.40 -11.23
CA VAL A 189 -2.63 5.94 -9.84
C VAL A 189 -1.15 6.05 -9.46
N GLY A 190 -0.25 5.59 -10.35
CA GLY A 190 1.20 5.66 -10.17
C GLY A 190 1.69 7.09 -9.97
N LEU A 191 1.26 8.03 -10.82
CA LEU A 191 1.61 9.45 -10.69
C LEU A 191 1.17 10.02 -9.33
N GLY A 192 -0.02 9.66 -8.85
CA GLY A 192 -0.50 10.08 -7.53
C GLY A 192 0.38 9.54 -6.40
N LEU A 193 0.72 8.25 -6.44
CA LEU A 193 1.64 7.63 -5.47
C LEU A 193 3.03 8.27 -5.49
N GLY A 194 3.58 8.50 -6.68
CA GLY A 194 4.90 9.10 -6.85
C GLY A 194 4.98 10.53 -6.31
N ALA A 195 3.89 11.29 -6.35
CA ALA A 195 3.84 12.60 -5.74
C ALA A 195 3.82 12.56 -4.20
N THR A 196 3.24 11.52 -3.60
CA THR A 196 3.10 11.43 -2.14
C THR A 196 4.38 10.92 -1.44
N PHE A 197 5.03 9.89 -2.01
CA PHE A 197 6.13 9.17 -1.33
C PHE A 197 7.32 10.05 -0.92
N PRO A 198 8.01 10.73 -1.85
CA PRO A 198 9.15 11.58 -1.49
C PRO A 198 8.73 12.79 -0.66
N LEU A 199 7.51 13.29 -0.87
CA LEU A 199 6.99 14.46 -0.17
C LEU A 199 6.85 14.18 1.33
N TYR A 200 6.08 13.19 1.74
CA TYR A 200 5.83 12.94 3.16
C TYR A 200 7.10 12.52 3.90
N LEU A 201 7.99 11.76 3.26
CA LEU A 201 9.28 11.41 3.86
C LEU A 201 10.13 12.66 4.14
N THR A 202 10.26 13.54 3.15
CA THR A 202 11.10 14.76 3.29
C THR A 202 10.49 15.77 4.26
N VAL A 203 9.15 15.89 4.28
CA VAL A 203 8.41 16.72 5.22
C VAL A 203 8.67 16.26 6.65
N LEU A 204 8.61 14.94 6.88
CA LEU A 204 8.88 14.36 8.18
C LEU A 204 10.34 14.58 8.62
N GLN A 205 11.28 14.42 7.69
CA GLN A 205 12.70 14.69 7.94
C GLN A 205 12.99 16.16 8.23
N SER A 206 12.18 17.09 7.71
CA SER A 206 12.30 18.52 7.98
C SER A 206 11.59 18.94 9.28
N ALA A 207 10.50 18.25 9.65
CA ALA A 207 9.69 18.54 10.82
C ALA A 207 10.27 18.03 12.14
N LEU A 208 11.20 17.08 12.10
CA LEU A 208 11.75 16.44 13.28
C LEU A 208 13.24 16.75 13.52
N PRO A 209 13.68 16.77 14.80
CA PRO A 209 15.09 16.82 15.15
C PRO A 209 15.91 15.68 14.51
N ARG A 210 17.20 15.92 14.21
CA ARG A 210 18.10 14.95 13.56
C ARG A 210 18.12 13.57 14.22
N ARG A 211 18.00 13.53 15.55
CA ARG A 211 17.98 12.28 16.34
C ARG A 211 16.82 11.34 15.99
N TYR A 212 15.71 11.85 15.44
CA TYR A 212 14.53 11.06 15.10
C TYR A 212 14.40 10.76 13.60
N LEU A 213 15.39 11.07 12.76
CA LEU A 213 15.28 10.84 11.31
C LEU A 213 15.21 9.36 10.95
N GLY A 214 15.93 8.50 11.68
CA GLY A 214 15.84 7.03 11.53
C GLY A 214 14.47 6.51 11.93
N VAL A 215 13.94 7.00 13.06
CA VAL A 215 12.59 6.69 13.54
C VAL A 215 11.53 7.17 12.54
N ALA A 216 11.61 8.41 12.06
CA ALA A 216 10.70 8.96 11.06
C ALA A 216 10.57 8.06 9.82
N SER A 217 11.70 7.64 9.27
CA SER A 217 11.75 6.81 8.06
C SER A 217 11.19 5.41 8.31
N SER A 218 11.54 4.77 9.42
CA SER A 218 11.00 3.45 9.78
C SER A 218 9.51 3.51 10.07
N GLN A 219 9.05 4.54 10.79
CA GLN A 219 7.64 4.73 11.12
C GLN A 219 6.76 4.91 9.89
N ILE A 220 7.17 5.73 8.90
CA ILE A 220 6.37 5.90 7.68
C ILE A 220 6.28 4.59 6.88
N GLN A 221 7.35 3.78 6.88
CA GLN A 221 7.34 2.45 6.24
C GLN A 221 6.48 1.45 7.00
N PHE A 222 6.54 1.46 8.33
CA PHE A 222 5.70 0.66 9.20
C PHE A 222 4.22 0.94 8.96
N TRP A 223 3.79 2.20 9.04
CA TRP A 223 2.39 2.58 8.81
C TRP A 223 1.93 2.26 7.38
N ARG A 224 2.82 2.39 6.39
CA ARG A 224 2.56 1.97 5.01
C ARG A 224 2.35 0.45 4.92
N ASN A 225 3.17 -0.35 5.58
CA ASN A 225 3.01 -1.80 5.59
C ASN A 225 1.71 -2.21 6.29
N VAL A 226 1.38 -1.59 7.43
CA VAL A 226 0.11 -1.82 8.13
C VAL A 226 -1.07 -1.46 7.23
N GLY A 227 -1.04 -0.29 6.57
CA GLY A 227 -2.09 0.12 5.61
C GLY A 227 -2.22 -0.86 4.44
N GLY A 228 -1.10 -1.40 3.97
CA GLY A 228 -1.07 -2.45 2.97
C GLY A 228 -1.78 -3.72 3.43
N THR A 229 -1.41 -4.25 4.59
CA THR A 229 -2.00 -5.50 5.09
C THR A 229 -3.46 -5.34 5.50
N VAL A 230 -3.85 -4.18 6.05
CA VAL A 230 -5.26 -3.87 6.33
C VAL A 230 -6.07 -3.79 5.04
N SER A 231 -5.51 -3.19 3.97
CA SER A 231 -6.14 -3.16 2.64
C SER A 231 -6.39 -4.56 2.10
N THR A 232 -5.36 -5.42 2.09
CA THR A 232 -5.50 -6.79 1.56
C THR A 232 -6.62 -7.55 2.25
N ALA A 233 -6.72 -7.41 3.57
CA ALA A 233 -7.68 -8.15 4.38
C ALA A 233 -9.11 -7.60 4.23
N ILE A 234 -9.29 -6.27 4.33
CA ILE A 234 -10.61 -5.64 4.17
C ILE A 234 -11.13 -5.81 2.75
N MET A 235 -10.34 -5.44 1.74
CA MET A 235 -10.78 -5.53 0.34
C MET A 235 -10.95 -6.99 -0.09
N GLY A 236 -10.12 -7.92 0.41
CA GLY A 236 -10.29 -9.35 0.18
C GLY A 236 -11.58 -9.91 0.78
N SER A 237 -11.92 -9.49 2.00
CA SER A 237 -13.18 -9.85 2.68
C SER A 237 -14.40 -9.29 1.94
N ILE A 238 -14.33 -8.02 1.49
CA ILE A 238 -15.37 -7.40 0.65
C ILE A 238 -15.56 -8.17 -0.64
N LEU A 239 -14.47 -8.47 -1.38
CA LEU A 239 -14.55 -9.21 -2.64
C LEU A 239 -15.14 -10.61 -2.43
N ALA A 240 -14.74 -11.31 -1.37
CA ALA A 240 -15.26 -12.64 -1.08
C ALA A 240 -16.77 -12.67 -0.82
N ARG A 241 -17.32 -11.57 -0.28
CA ARG A 241 -18.77 -11.41 -0.07
C ARG A 241 -19.49 -11.00 -1.35
N LEU A 242 -18.97 -10.00 -2.06
CA LEU A 242 -19.63 -9.45 -3.25
C LEU A 242 -19.56 -10.38 -4.45
N LEU A 243 -18.45 -11.09 -4.65
CA LEU A 243 -18.20 -11.84 -5.88
C LEU A 243 -19.22 -12.97 -6.11
N PRO A 244 -19.55 -13.83 -5.12
CA PRO A 244 -20.58 -14.87 -5.29
C PRO A 244 -21.97 -14.27 -5.59
N ASP A 245 -22.33 -13.18 -4.91
CA ASP A 245 -23.62 -12.52 -5.08
C ASP A 245 -23.75 -11.88 -6.48
N LYS A 246 -22.71 -11.17 -6.94
CA LYS A 246 -22.70 -10.57 -8.28
C LYS A 246 -22.70 -11.62 -9.39
N ILE A 247 -21.92 -12.70 -9.24
CA ILE A 247 -21.89 -13.78 -10.23
C ILE A 247 -23.22 -14.52 -10.27
N SER A 248 -23.79 -14.89 -9.13
CA SER A 248 -25.07 -15.62 -9.07
C SER A 248 -26.20 -14.81 -9.70
N GLY A 249 -26.27 -13.50 -9.43
CA GLY A 249 -27.23 -12.61 -10.10
C GLY A 249 -27.09 -12.57 -11.62
N GLN A 250 -25.86 -12.59 -12.15
CA GLN A 250 -25.63 -12.63 -13.60
C GLN A 250 -26.00 -14.01 -14.19
N ILE A 251 -25.69 -15.11 -13.51
CA ILE A 251 -26.06 -16.46 -13.95
C ILE A 251 -27.58 -16.65 -13.95
N ASP A 252 -28.26 -16.13 -12.93
CA ASP A 252 -29.72 -16.23 -12.82
C ASP A 252 -30.43 -15.42 -13.93
N SER A 253 -29.81 -14.35 -14.42
CA SER A 253 -30.32 -13.57 -15.55
C SER A 253 -30.32 -14.35 -16.89
N LEU A 254 -29.46 -15.37 -17.02
CA LEU A 254 -29.39 -16.24 -18.20
C LEU A 254 -30.55 -17.27 -18.27
N ARG A 255 -31.35 -17.41 -17.19
CA ARG A 255 -32.50 -18.35 -17.11
C ARG A 255 -32.16 -19.78 -17.55
N LEU A 256 -30.99 -20.27 -17.14
CA LEU A 256 -30.53 -21.63 -17.47
C LEU A 256 -31.39 -22.70 -16.77
N PRO A 257 -31.55 -23.89 -17.36
CA PRO A 257 -32.18 -25.03 -16.69
C PRO A 257 -31.47 -25.36 -15.37
N ALA A 258 -32.23 -25.67 -14.31
CA ALA A 258 -31.71 -25.84 -12.94
C ALA A 258 -30.56 -26.85 -12.84
N ALA A 259 -30.59 -27.93 -13.64
CA ALA A 259 -29.54 -28.95 -13.69
C ALA A 259 -28.18 -28.41 -14.20
N VAL A 260 -28.22 -27.40 -15.08
CA VAL A 260 -27.01 -26.75 -15.63
C VAL A 260 -26.56 -25.63 -14.69
N ALA A 261 -27.51 -24.81 -14.21
CA ALA A 261 -27.22 -23.73 -13.27
C ALA A 261 -26.56 -24.23 -11.98
N GLY A 262 -26.99 -25.36 -11.40
CA GLY A 262 -26.38 -25.95 -10.20
C GLY A 262 -24.93 -26.40 -10.39
N ARG A 263 -24.60 -26.94 -11.57
CA ARG A 263 -23.23 -27.33 -11.94
C ARG A 263 -22.29 -26.12 -12.04
N PHE A 264 -22.78 -25.02 -12.60
CA PHE A 264 -22.01 -23.78 -12.77
C PHE A 264 -21.95 -22.90 -11.52
N LYS A 265 -23.01 -22.88 -10.69
CA LYS A 265 -22.98 -22.25 -9.36
C LYS A 265 -21.97 -22.93 -8.44
N SER A 266 -21.77 -24.23 -8.56
CA SER A 266 -20.71 -24.95 -7.83
C SER A 266 -19.30 -24.63 -8.35
N PHE A 267 -19.18 -24.24 -9.62
CA PHE A 267 -17.90 -23.82 -10.24
C PHE A 267 -17.54 -22.36 -9.90
N SER A 268 -18.55 -21.49 -9.74
CA SER A 268 -18.37 -20.05 -9.50
C SER A 268 -18.53 -19.62 -8.04
N GLY A 269 -19.34 -20.34 -7.25
CA GLY A 269 -19.47 -20.20 -5.81
C GLY A 269 -18.37 -20.96 -5.09
N GLY A 270 -17.20 -20.33 -4.96
CA GLY A 270 -16.03 -20.91 -4.31
C GLY A 270 -16.29 -21.30 -2.85
N THR A 271 -16.67 -22.57 -2.63
CA THR A 271 -16.56 -23.26 -1.34
C THR A 271 -15.26 -24.05 -1.20
N GLY A 272 -14.44 -24.13 -2.26
CA GLY A 272 -13.06 -24.58 -2.17
C GLY A 272 -12.15 -23.40 -1.87
N GLY A 273 -11.37 -23.45 -0.80
CA GLY A 273 -10.46 -22.39 -0.31
C GLY A 273 -9.34 -21.92 -1.25
N GLY A 274 -9.51 -22.01 -2.58
CA GLY A 274 -8.64 -21.42 -3.58
C GLY A 274 -8.75 -19.89 -3.63
N SER A 275 -7.66 -19.23 -4.02
CA SER A 275 -7.65 -17.79 -4.30
C SER A 275 -8.57 -17.48 -5.49
N PRO A 276 -9.41 -16.42 -5.45
CA PRO A 276 -10.29 -16.04 -6.56
C PRO A 276 -9.56 -15.97 -7.91
N GLN A 277 -8.29 -15.55 -7.90
CA GLN A 277 -7.39 -15.50 -9.05
C GLN A 277 -7.27 -16.85 -9.80
N GLN A 278 -7.35 -17.99 -9.10
CA GLN A 278 -7.19 -19.30 -9.73
C GLN A 278 -8.41 -19.74 -10.55
N ILE A 279 -9.60 -19.20 -10.24
CA ILE A 279 -10.85 -19.50 -10.97
C ILE A 279 -10.83 -18.81 -12.35
N PHE A 280 -10.10 -17.70 -12.46
CA PHE A 280 -10.04 -16.86 -13.65
C PHE A 280 -8.82 -17.11 -14.54
N ASP A 281 -8.03 -18.16 -14.27
CA ASP A 281 -6.88 -18.51 -15.09
C ASP A 281 -7.35 -18.97 -16.50
N PRO A 282 -6.99 -18.23 -17.58
CA PRO A 282 -7.41 -18.57 -18.94
C PRO A 282 -7.01 -19.98 -19.37
N ALA A 283 -5.88 -20.50 -18.89
CA ALA A 283 -5.42 -21.84 -19.23
C ALA A 283 -6.31 -22.92 -18.60
N LYS A 284 -6.68 -22.75 -17.33
CA LYS A 284 -7.59 -23.66 -16.62
C LYS A 284 -9.00 -23.61 -17.20
N LEU A 285 -9.47 -22.42 -17.58
CA LEU A 285 -10.77 -22.26 -18.23
C LEU A 285 -10.81 -22.94 -19.61
N ALA A 286 -9.75 -22.82 -20.41
CA ALA A 286 -9.63 -23.51 -21.70
C ALA A 286 -9.61 -25.04 -21.53
N GLN A 287 -8.88 -25.56 -20.54
CA GLN A 287 -8.86 -26.99 -20.23
C GLN A 287 -10.24 -27.50 -19.77
N THR A 288 -10.93 -26.73 -18.93
CA THR A 288 -12.28 -27.06 -18.47
C THR A 288 -13.28 -27.09 -19.63
N ARG A 289 -13.19 -26.12 -20.55
CA ARG A 289 -13.99 -26.06 -21.78
C ARG A 289 -13.74 -27.26 -22.69
N ALA A 290 -12.49 -27.68 -22.85
CA ALA A 290 -12.11 -28.81 -23.68
C ALA A 290 -12.62 -30.17 -23.14
N GLY A 291 -12.77 -30.29 -21.81
CA GLY A 291 -13.33 -31.47 -21.16
C GLY A 291 -14.87 -31.56 -21.22
N LEU A 292 -15.56 -30.52 -21.70
CA LEU A 292 -17.01 -30.48 -21.78
C LEU A 292 -17.53 -31.02 -23.14
N PRO A 293 -18.67 -31.74 -23.14
CA PRO A 293 -19.38 -32.10 -24.38
C PRO A 293 -19.64 -30.88 -25.26
N SER A 294 -19.54 -31.04 -26.58
CA SER A 294 -19.69 -29.95 -27.56
C SER A 294 -21.01 -29.18 -27.43
N THR A 295 -22.09 -29.83 -26.96
CA THR A 295 -23.40 -29.22 -26.69
C THR A 295 -23.39 -28.23 -25.52
N LEU A 296 -22.47 -28.39 -24.56
CA LEU A 296 -22.35 -27.54 -23.36
C LEU A 296 -21.34 -26.41 -23.53
N GLN A 297 -20.50 -26.43 -24.58
CA GLN A 297 -19.49 -25.39 -24.82
C GLN A 297 -20.10 -23.98 -25.02
N PRO A 298 -21.19 -23.79 -25.79
CA PRO A 298 -21.81 -22.47 -25.93
C PRO A 298 -22.41 -21.95 -24.62
N VAL A 299 -22.97 -22.87 -23.82
CA VAL A 299 -23.52 -22.53 -22.49
C VAL A 299 -22.40 -22.16 -21.52
N PHE A 300 -21.28 -22.89 -21.56
CA PHE A 300 -20.08 -22.54 -20.81
C PHE A 300 -19.58 -21.14 -21.16
N ASP A 301 -19.50 -20.81 -22.44
CA ASP A 301 -19.03 -19.49 -22.90
C ASP A 301 -19.97 -18.36 -22.42
N GLN A 302 -21.29 -18.57 -22.45
CA GLN A 302 -22.28 -17.63 -21.91
C GLN A 302 -22.15 -17.45 -20.39
N VAL A 303 -22.00 -18.54 -19.65
CA VAL A 303 -21.80 -18.49 -18.19
C VAL A 303 -20.49 -17.78 -17.86
N MET A 304 -19.41 -18.08 -18.57
CA MET A 304 -18.13 -17.42 -18.36
C MET A 304 -18.22 -15.92 -18.65
N HIS A 305 -18.96 -15.51 -19.69
CA HIS A 305 -19.22 -14.09 -19.93
C HIS A 305 -19.99 -13.42 -18.77
N ALA A 306 -21.03 -14.07 -18.25
CA ALA A 306 -21.78 -13.59 -17.08
C ALA A 306 -20.89 -13.50 -15.81
N VAL A 307 -20.02 -14.49 -15.61
CA VAL A 307 -19.02 -14.52 -14.53
C VAL A 307 -18.04 -13.33 -14.65
N ARG A 308 -17.58 -13.00 -15.86
CA ARG A 308 -16.72 -11.82 -16.12
C ARG A 308 -17.44 -10.50 -15.81
N ILE A 309 -18.72 -10.39 -16.17
CA ILE A 309 -19.55 -9.22 -15.82
C ILE A 309 -19.69 -9.11 -14.29
N GLY A 310 -20.03 -10.20 -13.62
CA GLY A 310 -20.16 -10.23 -12.16
C GLY A 310 -18.86 -9.83 -11.45
N LEU A 311 -17.72 -10.31 -11.94
CA LEU A 311 -16.41 -9.89 -11.45
C LEU A 311 -16.14 -8.41 -11.68
N SER A 312 -16.41 -7.88 -12.88
CA SER A 312 -16.28 -6.45 -13.20
C SER A 312 -17.11 -5.60 -12.24
N GLN A 313 -18.35 -6.01 -11.92
CA GLN A 313 -19.21 -5.31 -10.95
C GLN A 313 -18.67 -5.39 -9.51
N ALA A 314 -18.15 -6.54 -9.09
CA ALA A 314 -17.55 -6.67 -7.76
C ALA A 314 -16.27 -5.82 -7.63
N LEU A 315 -15.46 -5.76 -8.68
CA LEU A 315 -14.26 -4.92 -8.74
C LEU A 315 -14.61 -3.42 -8.79
N HIS A 316 -15.66 -3.03 -9.50
CA HIS A 316 -16.20 -1.67 -9.48
C HIS A 316 -16.47 -1.21 -8.04
N ASP A 317 -17.26 -1.97 -7.28
CA ASP A 317 -17.60 -1.64 -5.89
C ASP A 317 -16.35 -1.59 -5.00
N LEU A 318 -15.42 -2.52 -5.20
CA LEU A 318 -14.17 -2.61 -4.44
C LEU A 318 -13.24 -1.40 -4.68
N PHE A 319 -13.06 -0.96 -5.92
CA PHE A 319 -12.28 0.25 -6.23
C PHE A 319 -12.98 1.53 -5.77
N LEU A 320 -14.32 1.56 -5.79
CA LEU A 320 -15.10 2.67 -5.26
C LEU A 320 -14.89 2.82 -3.74
N TYR A 321 -14.95 1.73 -2.98
CA TYR A 321 -14.66 1.77 -1.54
C TYR A 321 -13.21 2.20 -1.26
N SER A 322 -12.25 1.74 -2.05
CA SER A 322 -10.86 2.20 -1.95
C SER A 322 -10.72 3.71 -2.21
N ALA A 323 -11.40 4.22 -3.24
CA ALA A 323 -11.45 5.66 -3.53
C ALA A 323 -12.06 6.47 -2.37
N LEU A 324 -13.14 5.98 -1.75
CA LEU A 324 -13.75 6.60 -0.56
C LEU A 324 -12.80 6.66 0.63
N VAL A 325 -12.03 5.59 0.88
CA VAL A 325 -10.99 5.58 1.92
C VAL A 325 -9.90 6.63 1.62
N LEU A 326 -9.52 6.80 0.34
CA LEU A 326 -8.55 7.83 -0.06
C LEU A 326 -9.09 9.26 0.05
N VAL A 327 -10.41 9.48 0.01
CA VAL A 327 -10.99 10.79 0.33
C VAL A 327 -10.62 11.21 1.76
N LEU A 328 -10.55 10.27 2.71
CA LEU A 328 -10.06 10.56 4.06
C LEU A 328 -8.58 11.00 4.04
N ALA A 329 -7.79 10.42 3.14
CA ALA A 329 -6.40 10.82 2.95
C ALA A 329 -6.31 12.25 2.43
N LEU A 330 -7.16 12.59 1.44
CA LEU A 330 -7.24 13.92 0.85
C LEU A 330 -7.65 14.96 1.90
N VAL A 331 -8.64 14.64 2.74
CA VAL A 331 -9.03 15.52 3.86
C VAL A 331 -7.86 15.67 4.84
N ALA A 332 -7.16 14.59 5.18
CA ALA A 332 -5.99 14.65 6.06
C ALA A 332 -4.86 15.52 5.48
N THR A 333 -4.63 15.52 4.15
CA THR A 333 -3.58 16.35 3.54
C THR A 333 -3.82 17.84 3.71
N VAL A 334 -5.09 18.29 3.80
CA VAL A 334 -5.44 19.71 3.97
C VAL A 334 -4.97 20.24 5.33
N PHE A 335 -4.94 19.40 6.36
CA PHE A 335 -4.47 19.78 7.69
C PHE A 335 -2.95 19.79 7.83
N LEU A 336 -2.20 19.41 6.77
CA LEU A 336 -0.75 19.37 6.81
C LEU A 336 -0.18 20.78 7.01
N LYS A 337 0.51 20.99 8.12
CA LYS A 337 1.24 22.23 8.38
C LYS A 337 2.52 22.25 7.56
N GLU A 338 2.74 23.37 6.87
CA GLU A 338 3.95 23.59 6.11
C GLU A 338 5.13 23.78 7.05
N VAL A 339 6.13 22.91 6.91
CA VAL A 339 7.41 23.05 7.59
C VAL A 339 8.44 23.50 6.56
N PRO A 340 9.25 24.54 6.80
CA PRO A 340 10.31 24.92 5.88
C PRO A 340 11.21 23.72 5.62
N LEU A 341 11.33 23.34 4.34
CA LEU A 341 12.17 22.21 3.95
C LEU A 341 13.60 22.51 4.36
N ARG A 342 14.22 21.56 5.05
CA ARG A 342 15.61 21.70 5.43
C ARG A 342 16.45 21.71 4.16
N ARG A 343 16.93 22.90 3.73
CA ARG A 343 17.95 22.98 2.68
C ARG A 343 19.10 22.09 3.14
N ALA A 344 19.46 21.10 2.33
CA ALA A 344 20.75 20.47 2.48
C ALA A 344 21.77 21.60 2.42
N GLU A 345 22.49 21.85 3.51
CA GLU A 345 23.68 22.70 3.53
C GLU A 345 24.76 22.01 2.70
N ARG A 346 24.54 21.89 1.39
CA ARG A 346 25.56 21.59 0.41
C ARG A 346 25.97 22.93 -0.18
N GLY A 347 26.91 23.61 0.49
CA GLY A 347 27.54 24.79 -0.11
C GLY A 347 28.28 25.77 0.81
N ALA A 348 28.22 25.70 2.14
CA ALA A 348 28.85 26.73 3.00
C ALA A 348 29.53 26.21 4.27
N GLY A 349 30.13 25.02 4.21
CA GLY A 349 30.89 24.46 5.33
C GLY A 349 31.87 23.35 4.97
N ALA A 350 32.07 23.09 3.67
CA ALA A 350 33.18 22.28 3.18
C ALA A 350 34.35 23.21 2.80
N GLY A 351 34.66 24.16 3.68
CA GLY A 351 36.03 24.61 3.81
C GLY A 351 36.75 23.44 4.45
N LEU A 352 37.58 22.75 3.68
CA LEU A 352 38.64 21.91 4.24
C LEU A 352 39.24 22.69 5.39
N GLY A 353 39.27 22.10 6.58
CA GLY A 353 39.89 22.73 7.73
C GLY A 353 41.31 23.10 7.35
N GLU A 354 41.54 24.37 7.05
CA GLU A 354 42.86 24.95 7.20
C GLU A 354 43.18 24.77 8.69
N PRO A 355 44.24 24.02 9.03
CA PRO A 355 44.68 24.00 10.40
C PRO A 355 44.99 25.45 10.83
N PRO A 356 44.70 25.84 12.08
CA PRO A 356 45.05 27.18 12.56
C PRO A 356 46.54 27.43 12.27
N PRO A 357 46.92 28.64 11.82
CA PRO A 357 48.32 28.95 11.56
C PRO A 357 49.12 28.66 12.83
N VAL A 358 50.10 27.78 12.71
CA VAL A 358 51.08 27.52 13.75
C VAL A 358 51.76 28.84 14.04
N ALA A 359 51.50 29.40 15.22
CA ALA A 359 52.30 30.49 15.74
C ALA A 359 53.72 29.95 15.87
N LEU A 360 54.62 30.43 15.02
CA LEU A 360 56.05 30.25 15.21
C LEU A 360 56.38 31.00 16.50
N GLU A 361 56.54 30.25 17.59
CA GLU A 361 57.27 30.73 18.76
C GLU A 361 58.66 31.14 18.26
N THR A 362 58.90 32.44 18.22
CA THR A 362 60.23 32.99 18.04
C THR A 362 61.06 32.53 19.23
N GLU A 363 62.02 31.65 18.97
CA GLU A 363 63.15 31.38 19.85
C GLU A 363 63.90 32.70 20.09
N GLU A 364 63.56 33.40 21.18
CA GLU A 364 64.44 34.36 21.82
C GLU A 364 65.34 33.55 22.77
N GLU A 365 66.45 33.04 22.23
CA GLU A 365 67.55 32.51 23.02
C GLU A 365 68.37 33.69 23.57
N VAL A 366 68.38 33.80 24.90
CA VAL A 366 69.30 34.63 25.66
C VAL A 366 70.68 33.95 25.63
N ALA A 367 71.62 34.55 24.89
CA ALA A 367 73.05 34.54 25.19
C ALA A 367 73.77 35.70 24.48
#